data_AF-A0A7I0ECB9-F1
#
_entry.id   AF-A0A7I0ECB9-F1
#
_cell.length_a   1.000
_cell.length_b   1.000
_cell.length_c   1.000
_cell.angle_alpha   90.00
_cell.angle_beta   90.00
_cell.angle_gamma   90.00
#
_symmetry.space_group_name_H-M   'P 1'
#
loop_
_entity.id
_entity.type
_entity.pdbx_description
1 polymer ?
#
loop_
_entity_poly.entity_id
_entity_poly.type
_entity_poly.pdbx_seq_one_letter_code
_entity_poly.pdbx_strand_id
1 'polypeptide(L)'
;MAGVDVDGTNVSASGYVSGVIESGGECTFIFAQGDSVLSAVSESSLDRLSTSCGTIQIPSADFSRGSWTASLEYKSVTVATTSQPMSLEIP
;
A
#
# COMPACT_ATOMS: atom_id res chain seq x y z
N MET A 1 -0.44 -8.07 -5.59
CA MET A 1 -1.06 -6.95 -6.32
C MET A 1 -1.45 -5.88 -5.31
N ALA A 2 -1.24 -4.61 -5.64
CA ALA A 2 -1.76 -3.49 -4.86
C ALA A 2 -2.88 -2.80 -5.65
N GLY A 3 -3.69 -1.98 -4.99
CA GLY A 3 -4.71 -1.14 -5.58
C GLY A 3 -4.84 0.12 -4.75
N VAL A 4 -4.90 1.27 -5.42
CA VAL A 4 -5.03 2.59 -4.78
C VAL A 4 -6.19 3.33 -5.41
N ASP A 5 -6.98 4.00 -4.59
CA ASP A 5 -8.16 4.76 -4.98
C ASP A 5 -8.28 6.04 -4.14
N VAL A 6 -8.91 7.08 -4.70
CA VAL A 6 -9.08 8.38 -4.05
C VAL A 6 -10.57 8.73 -4.02
N ASP A 7 -11.18 8.64 -2.84
CA ASP A 7 -12.61 8.93 -2.63
C ASP A 7 -12.85 10.42 -2.26
N GLY A 8 -12.05 11.32 -2.85
CA GLY A 8 -12.05 12.77 -2.64
C GLY A 8 -11.55 13.25 -1.27
N THR A 9 -11.91 12.54 -0.19
CA THR A 9 -11.56 12.91 1.20
C THR A 9 -10.45 12.03 1.77
N ASN A 10 -10.29 10.82 1.25
CA ASN A 10 -9.28 9.87 1.69
C ASN A 10 -8.65 9.15 0.49
N VAL A 11 -7.37 8.86 0.63
CA VAL A 11 -6.62 7.94 -0.24
C VAL A 11 -6.71 6.57 0.40
N SER A 12 -7.35 5.64 -0.29
CA SER A 12 -7.48 4.25 0.12
C SER A 12 -6.45 3.41 -0.63
N ALA A 13 -5.61 2.68 0.08
CA ALA A 13 -4.71 1.72 -0.54
C ALA A 13 -4.92 0.34 0.06
N SER A 14 -4.96 -0.66 -0.80
CA SER A 14 -5.17 -2.05 -0.41
C SER A 14 -4.26 -2.95 -1.24
N GLY A 15 -4.01 -4.15 -0.75
CA GLY A 15 -3.22 -5.09 -1.52
C GLY A 15 -3.16 -6.46 -0.90
N TYR A 16 -2.70 -7.41 -1.71
CA TYR A 16 -2.47 -8.77 -1.28
C TYR A 16 -1.26 -9.34 -1.99
N VAL A 17 -0.53 -10.20 -1.30
CA VAL A 17 0.63 -10.94 -1.80
C VAL A 17 0.18 -12.36 -2.09
N SER A 18 -0.02 -12.64 -3.38
CA SER A 18 -0.37 -13.97 -3.88
C SER A 18 0.86 -14.88 -3.87
N GLY A 19 0.70 -16.11 -3.39
CA GLY A 19 1.79 -17.10 -3.34
C GLY A 19 2.65 -17.04 -2.07
N VAL A 20 2.34 -16.12 -1.16
CA VAL A 20 2.93 -16.08 0.20
C VAL A 20 1.83 -16.39 1.20
N ILE A 21 2.01 -17.46 1.96
CA ILE A 21 1.09 -17.89 3.03
C ILE A 21 1.89 -17.83 4.34
N GLU A 22 2.10 -16.62 4.85
CA GLU A 22 2.79 -16.39 6.12
C GLU A 22 2.01 -15.40 6.99
N SER A 23 1.98 -15.67 8.30
CA SER A 23 1.43 -14.74 9.30
C SER A 23 2.53 -13.85 9.84
N GLY A 24 2.19 -12.60 10.15
CA GLY A 24 3.10 -11.66 10.79
C GLY A 24 4.08 -10.97 9.83
N GLY A 25 3.77 -10.94 8.53
CA GLY A 25 4.43 -10.01 7.62
C GLY A 25 3.99 -8.57 7.87
N GLU A 26 4.83 -7.62 7.54
CA GLU A 26 4.54 -6.19 7.60
C GLU A 26 4.30 -5.67 6.18
N CYS A 27 3.21 -4.94 5.98
CA CYS A 27 2.87 -4.31 4.72
C CYS A 27 3.08 -2.80 4.83
N THR A 28 4.00 -2.27 4.04
CA THR A 28 4.32 -0.85 4.01
C THR A 28 3.87 -0.26 2.68
N PHE A 29 2.87 0.60 2.72
CA PHE A 29 2.44 1.39 1.58
C PHE A 29 3.28 2.65 1.51
N ILE A 30 3.96 2.87 0.39
CA ILE A 30 4.84 4.01 0.15
C ILE A 30 4.23 4.83 -0.98
N PHE A 31 3.91 6.08 -0.68
CA PHE A 31 3.41 7.08 -1.61
C PHE A 31 4.49 8.12 -1.85
N ALA A 32 4.86 8.37 -3.10
CA ALA A 32 5.87 9.34 -3.47
C ALA A 32 5.35 10.34 -4.51
N GLN A 33 5.73 11.61 -4.35
CA GLN A 33 5.52 12.68 -5.32
C GLN A 33 6.72 13.63 -5.28
N GLY A 34 7.60 13.53 -6.28
CA GLY A 34 8.84 14.31 -6.31
C GLY A 34 9.70 14.01 -5.08
N ASP A 35 9.91 15.01 -4.22
CA ASP A 35 10.66 14.90 -2.96
C ASP A 35 9.77 14.50 -1.76
N SER A 36 8.44 14.54 -1.90
CA SER A 36 7.50 14.16 -0.85
C SER A 36 7.33 12.64 -0.81
N VAL A 37 7.53 12.05 0.37
CA VAL A 37 7.31 10.61 0.61
C VAL A 37 6.44 10.44 1.85
N LEU A 38 5.34 9.72 1.69
CA LEU A 38 4.45 9.28 2.76
C LEU A 38 4.51 7.77 2.84
N SER A 39 4.58 7.24 4.06
CA SER A 39 4.56 5.80 4.28
C SER A 39 3.53 5.45 5.34
N ALA A 40 2.79 4.39 5.11
CA ALA A 40 1.78 3.88 6.02
C ALA A 40 1.96 2.37 6.17
N VAL A 41 2.05 1.93 7.41
CA VAL A 41 2.21 0.53 7.76
C VAL A 41 0.85 -0.08 8.05
N SER A 42 0.64 -1.28 7.54
CA SER A 42 -0.53 -2.11 7.76
C SER A 42 -0.09 -3.50 8.20
N GLU A 43 -0.82 -4.06 9.15
CA GLU A 43 -0.60 -5.44 9.57
C GLU A 43 -1.10 -6.38 8.47
N SER A 44 -0.25 -7.34 8.07
CA SER A 44 -0.69 -8.37 7.15
C SER A 44 -1.51 -9.44 7.88
N SER A 45 -2.59 -9.87 7.25
CA SER A 45 -3.45 -10.95 7.72
C SER A 45 -3.38 -12.14 6.78
N LEU A 46 -3.35 -13.34 7.35
CA LEU A 46 -3.43 -14.57 6.59
C LEU A 46 -4.82 -14.71 5.99
N ASP A 47 -4.89 -14.75 4.66
CA ASP A 47 -6.05 -15.22 3.93
C ASP A 47 -5.75 -16.58 3.30
N ARG A 48 -6.76 -17.42 3.11
CA ARG A 48 -6.67 -18.88 2.93
C ARG A 48 -5.51 -19.40 2.06
N LEU A 49 -5.15 -18.69 0.99
CA LEU A 49 -4.04 -19.02 0.07
C LEU A 49 -3.14 -17.82 -0.26
N SER A 50 -3.29 -16.69 0.44
CA SER A 50 -2.55 -15.46 0.18
C SER A 50 -2.44 -14.59 1.41
N THR A 51 -1.43 -13.74 1.46
CA THR A 51 -1.28 -12.78 2.56
C THR A 51 -1.96 -11.48 2.16
N SER A 52 -3.01 -11.07 2.89
CA SER A 52 -3.71 -9.81 2.65
C SER A 52 -3.04 -8.70 3.45
N CYS A 53 -2.71 -7.59 2.80
CA CYS A 53 -2.17 -6.39 3.46
C CYS A 53 -3.26 -5.48 4.03
N GLY A 54 -4.51 -5.93 3.99
CA GLY A 54 -5.66 -5.13 4.39
C GLY A 54 -5.86 -3.90 3.50
N THR A 55 -6.62 -2.95 4.03
CA THR A 55 -6.87 -1.66 3.41
C THR A 55 -6.53 -0.57 4.41
N ILE A 56 -5.69 0.37 4.01
CA ILE A 56 -5.41 1.60 4.74
C ILE A 56 -6.18 2.76 4.14
N GLN A 57 -6.53 3.73 4.98
CA GLN A 57 -7.13 4.98 4.57
C GLN A 57 -6.32 6.12 5.18
N ILE A 58 -5.79 6.98 4.32
CA ILE A 58 -5.04 8.16 4.71
C ILE A 58 -5.84 9.38 4.27
N PRO A 59 -6.03 10.39 5.12
CA PRO A 59 -6.69 11.63 4.72
C PRO A 59 -6.01 12.24 3.48
N SER A 60 -6.77 12.60 2.45
CA SER A 60 -6.19 13.24 1.26
C SER A 60 -5.55 14.59 1.58
N ALA A 61 -5.91 15.19 2.72
CA ALA A 61 -5.30 16.42 3.25
C ALA A 61 -3.83 16.27 3.66
N ASP A 62 -3.35 15.04 3.95
CA ASP A 62 -1.93 14.79 4.23
C ASP A 62 -1.09 14.77 2.95
N PHE A 63 -1.75 14.71 1.78
CA PHE A 63 -1.09 14.73 0.48
C PHE A 63 -1.20 16.12 -0.16
N SER A 64 -0.14 16.53 -0.86
CA SER A 64 -0.23 17.61 -1.83
C SER A 64 -1.04 17.18 -3.06
N ARG A 65 -1.73 18.13 -3.67
CA ARG A 65 -2.46 17.88 -4.92
C ARG A 65 -1.52 17.51 -6.06
N GLY A 66 -1.99 16.70 -7.00
CA GLY A 66 -1.26 16.29 -8.19
C GLY A 66 -1.02 14.79 -8.28
N SER A 67 -0.10 14.38 -9.16
CA SER A 67 0.17 12.96 -9.40
C SER A 67 1.11 12.39 -8.35
N TRP A 68 0.71 11.27 -7.75
CA TRP A 68 1.47 10.48 -6.78
C TRP A 68 1.72 9.08 -7.32
N THR A 69 2.73 8.43 -6.77
CA THR A 69 3.04 7.03 -7.04
C THR A 69 2.92 6.23 -5.76
N ALA A 70 2.01 5.26 -5.71
CA ALA A 70 1.86 4.32 -4.62
C ALA A 70 2.55 3.00 -4.93
N SER A 71 3.28 2.45 -3.97
CA SER A 71 3.87 1.11 -4.03
C SER A 71 3.63 0.39 -2.72
N LEU A 72 3.48 -0.92 -2.78
CA LEU A 72 3.31 -1.77 -1.61
C LEU A 72 4.56 -2.61 -1.43
N GLU A 73 5.27 -2.38 -0.33
CA GLU A 73 6.33 -3.25 0.12
C GLU A 73 5.77 -4.24 1.13
N TYR A 74 6.09 -5.51 0.95
CA TYR A 74 5.78 -6.56 1.89
C TYR A 74 7.08 -7.17 2.37
N LYS A 75 7.24 -7.25 3.70
CA LYS A 75 8.40 -7.84 4.33
C LYS A 75 7.97 -8.84 5.40
N SER A 76 8.49 -10.04 5.28
CA SER A 76 8.31 -11.13 6.25
C SER A 76 9.69 -11.71 6.60
N VAL A 77 9.71 -12.70 7.48
CA VAL A 77 10.95 -13.37 7.87
C VAL A 77 11.59 -14.12 6.70
N THR A 78 10.79 -14.65 5.75
CA THR A 78 11.29 -15.47 4.65
C THR A 78 11.17 -14.80 3.28
N VAL A 79 10.24 -13.86 3.09
CA VAL A 79 9.97 -13.20 1.82
C VAL A 79 9.96 -11.68 1.95
N ALA A 80 10.66 -10.99 1.06
CA ALA A 80 10.49 -9.57 0.81
C ALA A 80 10.10 -9.37 -0.65
N THR A 81 9.01 -8.64 -0.89
CA THR A 81 8.55 -8.33 -2.25
C THR A 81 7.95 -6.94 -2.30
N THR A 82 8.08 -6.30 -3.45
CA THR A 82 7.52 -4.96 -3.67
C THR A 82 6.60 -5.03 -4.89
N SER A 83 5.44 -4.41 -4.79
CA SER A 83 4.51 -4.30 -5.91
C SER A 83 5.06 -3.35 -6.96
N GLN A 84 4.50 -3.45 -8.17
CA GLN A 84 4.72 -2.41 -9.17
C GLN A 84 4.16 -1.07 -8.66
N PRO A 85 4.86 0.04 -8.92
CA PRO A 85 4.37 1.38 -8.61
C PRO A 85 3.10 1.70 -9.41
N MET A 86 2.11 2.27 -8.76
CA MET A 86 0.85 2.71 -9.36
C MET A 86 0.72 4.22 -9.26
N SER A 87 0.46 4.85 -10.39
CA SER A 87 0.15 6.28 -10.44
C SER A 87 -1.28 6.53 -9.99
N LEU A 88 -1.47 7.49 -9.08
CA LEU A 88 -2.76 8.05 -8.70
C LEU A 88 -2.72 9.57 -8.83
N GLU A 89 -3.89 10.20 -8.92
CA GLU A 89 -4.01 11.65 -8.95
C GLU A 89 -4.87 12.12 -7.78
N ILE A 90 -4.37 13.12 -7.05
CA ILE A 90 -5.07 13.72 -5.92
C ILE A 90 -5.62 15.09 -6.35
N PRO A 91 -6.95 15.28 -6.35
CA PRO A 91 -7.61 16.48 -6.87
C PRO A 91 -7.46 17.73 -5.99
#